data_AF-A0A645JHH7-F1
#
_entry.id   AF-A0A645JHH7-F1
#
_cell.length_a   1.000
_cell.length_b   1.000
_cell.length_c   1.000
_cell.angle_alpha   90.00
_cell.angle_beta   90.00
_cell.angle_gamma   90.00
#
_symmetry.space_group_name_H-M   'P 1'
#
loop_
_entity.id
_entity.type
_entity.pdbx_description
1 polymer ?
#
loop_
_entity_poly.entity_id
_entity_poly.type
_entity_poly.pdbx_seq_one_letter_code
_entity_poly.pdbx_strand_id
1 'polypeptide(L)' 'MAVAAGFVGVRLGPRVLRTETAGLAALAAIQCLWGDFGGGAGDV' A
#
# COMPACT_ATOMS: atom_id res chain seq x y z
N MET A 1 19.08 -7.73 3.87
CA MET A 1 19.41 -6.30 4.09
C MET A 1 18.18 -5.44 4.40
N ALA A 2 17.03 -5.57 3.74
CA ALA A 2 15.83 -4.77 4.09
C ALA A 2 15.27 -5.04 5.51
N VAL A 3 15.09 -6.32 5.88
CA VAL A 3 14.59 -6.70 7.21
C VAL A 3 15.56 -6.26 8.32
N ALA A 4 16.87 -6.41 8.09
CA ALA A 4 17.90 -5.97 9.03
C ALA A 4 17.92 -4.45 9.24
N ALA A 5 17.42 -3.67 8.27
CA ALA A 5 17.23 -2.23 8.38
C ALA A 5 15.87 -1.82 8.98
N GLY A 6 15.07 -2.79 9.47
CA GLY A 6 13.78 -2.52 10.12
C GLY A 6 12.57 -2.45 9.17
N PHE A 7 12.72 -2.78 7.88
CA PHE A 7 11.59 -2.82 6.96
C PHE A 7 10.72 -4.07 7.20
N VAL A 8 9.40 -3.88 7.19
CA VAL A 8 8.40 -4.95 7.29
C VAL A 8 7.86 -5.28 5.90
N GLY A 9 7.90 -6.56 5.52
CA GLY A 9 7.32 -7.03 4.27
C GLY A 9 5.79 -7.07 4.33
N VAL A 10 5.14 -6.61 3.26
CA VAL A 10 3.67 -6.60 3.13
C VAL A 10 3.24 -7.29 1.83
N ARG A 11 2.02 -7.83 1.79
CA ARG A 11 1.44 -8.46 0.59
C ARG A 11 0.29 -7.62 0.04
N LEU A 12 0.37 -7.27 -1.24
CA LEU A 12 -0.67 -6.54 -1.98
C LEU A 12 -1.55 -7.52 -2.78
N GLY A 13 -2.20 -8.44 -2.07
CA GLY A 13 -3.05 -9.48 -2.65
C GLY A 13 -2.29 -10.74 -3.11
N PRO A 14 -3.00 -11.68 -3.78
CA PRO A 14 -2.46 -12.99 -4.12
C PRO A 14 -1.56 -13.03 -5.37
N ARG A 15 -1.59 -11.98 -6.21
CA ARG A 15 -0.85 -11.94 -7.48
C ARG A 15 0.53 -11.30 -7.30
N VAL A 16 1.52 -11.85 -7.99
CA VAL A 16 2.84 -11.21 -8.11
C VAL A 16 2.69 -9.96 -8.99
N LEU A 17 3.05 -8.80 -8.43
CA LEU A 17 3.00 -7.54 -9.15
C LEU A 17 4.30 -7.33 -9.93
N ARG A 18 4.17 -6.78 -11.14
CA ARG A 18 5.34 -6.28 -11.88
C ARG A 18 5.86 -5.01 -11.23
N THR A 19 7.14 -4.71 -11.43
CA THR A 19 7.82 -3.58 -10.77
C THR A 19 7.16 -2.23 -11.07
N GLU A 20 6.60 -2.06 -12.27
CA GLU A 20 5.91 -0.86 -12.72
C GLU A 20 4.55 -0.66 -12.01
N THR A 21 3.90 -1.75 -11.59
CA THR A 21 2.58 -1.70 -10.93
C THR A 21 2.70 -1.75 -9.40
N ALA A 22 3.74 -2.40 -8.87
CA ALA A 22 3.90 -2.60 -7.43
C ALA A 22 3.93 -1.29 -6.64
N GLY A 23 4.67 -0.28 -7.13
CA GLY A 23 4.77 1.02 -6.46
C GLY A 23 3.47 1.80 -6.44
N LEU A 24 2.79 1.90 -7.60
CA LEU A 24 1.51 2.61 -7.70
C LEU A 24 0.42 1.94 -6.86
N ALA A 25 0.37 0.61 -6.87
CA ALA A 25 -0.58 -0.15 -6.04
C ALA A 25 -0.32 0.05 -4.54
N ALA A 26 0.94 0.11 -4.11
CA ALA A 26 1.29 0.38 -2.72
C ALA A 26 0.84 1.78 -2.27
N LEU A 27 1.11 2.81 -3.08
CA LEU A 27 0.69 4.18 -2.78
C LEU A 27 -0.82 4.33 -2.73
N ALA A 28 -1.54 3.74 -3.69
CA ALA A 28 -2.99 3.75 -3.71
C ALA A 28 -3.58 3.05 -2.47
N ALA A 29 -2.99 1.93 -2.04
CA ALA A 29 -3.42 1.22 -0.82
C ALA A 29 -3.19 2.08 0.42
N ILE A 30 -2.05 2.75 0.55
CA ILE A 30 -1.77 3.67 1.67
C ILE A 30 -2.78 4.82 1.68
N GLN A 31 -3.03 5.45 0.53
CA GLN A 31 -4.01 6.53 0.41
C GLN A 31 -5.45 6.07 0.69
N CYS A 32 -5.79 4.82 0.39
CA CYS A 32 -7.11 4.28 0.67
C CYS A 32 -7.31 4.01 2.17
N LEU A 33 -6.24 3.60 2.86
CA LEU A 33 -6.30 3.25 4.28
C LEU A 33 -6.14 4.45 5.22
N TRP A 34 -5.35 5.45 4.83
CA TRP A 34 -4.97 6.58 5.69
C TRP A 34 -5.01 7.94 5.01
N GLY A 35 -5.36 8.00 3.73
CA GLY A 35 -5.46 9.24 2.98
C GLY A 35 -6.86 9.44 2.43
N ASP A 36 -6.97 10.35 1.46
CA ASP A 36 -8.25 10.85 0.98
C ASP A 36 -8.95 9.90 -0.02
N PHE A 37 -8.30 8.80 -0.42
CA PHE A 37 -8.90 7.82 -1.34
C PHE A 37 -9.89 6.90 -0.64
N GLY A 38 -9.83 6.78 0.69
CA GLY A 38 -10.64 5.86 1.48
C GLY A 38 -12.14 6.14 1.49
N GLY A 39 -12.55 7.32 1.01
CA GLY A 39 -13.94 7.78 1.07
C GLY A 39 -14.33 8.02 2.52
N GLY A 40 -14.38 9.27 2.92
CA GLY A 40 -14.81 9.73 4.23
C GLY A 40 -15.96 8.93 4.85
N ALA A 41 -15.63 8.04 5.79
CA ALA A 41 -16.55 7.53 6.80
C ALA A 41 -16.41 8.34 8.11
N GLY A 42 -15.90 9.57 8.03
CA GLY A 42 -15.75 10.50 9.16
C GLY A 42 -16.29 11.91 8.91
N ASP A 43 -16.91 12.16 7.74
CA ASP A 43 -17.26 13.49 7.25
C ASP A 43 -18.65 13.53 6.58
N VAL A 44 -19.60 12.74 7.11
CA VAL A 44 -21.07 12.96 6.96
C VAL A 44 -21.74 13.12 8.32
#